data_AF-X0YWR1-F1
#
_entry.id   AF-X0YWR1-F1
#
_cell.length_a   1.000
_cell.length_b   1.000
_cell.length_c   1.000
_cell.angle_alpha   90.00
_cell.angle_beta   90.00
_cell.angle_gamma   90.00
#
_symmetry.space_group_name_H-M   'P 1'
#
loop_
_entity.id
_entity.type
_entity.pdbx_description
1 polymer ?
#
loop_
_entity_poly.entity_id
_entity_poly.type
_entity_poly.pdbx_seq_one_letter_code
_entity_poly.pdbx_strand_id
1 'polypeptide(L)'
;VVYEDFTKLVLYFPALFFFDGLFILSSHAENDSSVLDGINTIYYLEHLLRRILVSTQSSRKIKSDVYDACLLLLSTMVEKGSTIAFFLREHLLSMRCC
;
A
#
# COMPACT_ATOMS: atom_id res chain seq x y z
N VAL A 1 -3.90 -15.04 8.17
CA VAL A 1 -5.15 -14.62 8.83
C VAL A 1 -4.99 -13.24 9.48
N VAL A 2 -4.10 -13.07 10.46
CA VAL A 2 -3.91 -11.78 11.19
C VAL A 2 -3.69 -10.57 10.27
N TYR A 3 -2.78 -10.67 9.30
CA TYR A 3 -2.49 -9.55 8.38
C TYR A 3 -3.60 -9.24 7.40
N GLU A 4 -4.36 -10.24 6.99
CA GLU A 4 -5.50 -10.05 6.10
C GLU A 4 -6.58 -9.22 6.81
N ASP A 5 -6.92 -9.58 8.04
CA ASP A 5 -7.93 -8.88 8.83
C ASP A 5 -7.46 -7.48 9.25
N PHE A 6 -6.17 -7.31 9.52
CA PHE A 6 -5.59 -5.98 9.72
C PHE A 6 -5.71 -5.11 8.47
N THR A 7 -5.39 -5.65 7.30
CA THR A 7 -5.47 -4.90 6.03
C THR A 7 -6.93 -4.54 5.71
N LYS A 8 -7.89 -5.44 5.98
CA LYS A 8 -9.34 -5.12 5.92
C LYS A 8 -9.69 -3.97 6.84
N LEU A 9 -9.24 -4.00 8.09
CA LEU A 9 -9.51 -2.96 9.07
C LEU A 9 -9.02 -1.60 8.59
N VAL A 10 -7.79 -1.53 8.07
CA VAL A 10 -7.21 -0.29 7.51
C VAL A 10 -8.01 0.21 6.31
N LEU A 11 -8.44 -0.69 5.43
CA LEU A 11 -9.23 -0.35 4.23
C LEU A 11 -10.63 0.18 4.57
N TYR A 12 -11.33 -0.46 5.51
CA TYR A 12 -12.72 -0.15 5.84
C TYR A 12 -12.85 0.97 6.89
N PHE A 13 -11.84 1.19 7.73
CA PHE A 13 -11.83 2.24 8.75
C PHE A 13 -10.64 3.21 8.59
N PRO A 14 -10.49 3.87 7.42
CA PRO A 14 -9.33 4.72 7.14
C PRO A 14 -9.25 5.93 8.07
N ALA A 15 -10.38 6.46 8.56
CA ALA A 15 -10.38 7.58 9.51
C ALA A 15 -9.65 7.27 10.82
N LEU A 16 -9.53 5.98 11.18
CA LEU A 16 -8.93 5.53 12.43
C LEU A 16 -7.52 4.97 12.24
N PHE A 17 -7.24 4.32 11.10
CA PHE A 17 -6.05 3.48 10.97
C PHE A 17 -5.20 3.76 9.73
N PHE A 18 -5.52 4.78 8.92
CA PHE A 18 -4.90 4.89 7.59
C PHE A 18 -3.38 5.08 7.63
N PHE A 19 -2.87 6.09 8.35
CA PHE A 19 -1.43 6.35 8.40
C PHE A 19 -0.70 5.28 9.20
N ASP A 20 -1.13 5.03 10.42
CA ASP A 20 -0.49 4.06 11.30
C ASP A 20 -0.54 2.65 10.72
N GLY A 21 -1.68 2.26 10.15
CA GLY A 21 -1.86 0.96 9.50
C GLY A 21 -0.99 0.80 8.26
N LEU A 22 -0.87 1.83 7.42
CA LEU A 22 0.03 1.82 6.27
C LEU A 22 1.49 1.59 6.72
N PHE A 23 1.94 2.32 7.74
CA PHE A 23 3.32 2.21 8.23
C PHE A 23 3.60 0.88 8.93
N ILE A 24 2.64 0.34 9.69
CA ILE A 24 2.75 -0.99 10.29
C ILE A 24 2.88 -2.05 9.18
N LEU A 25 2.01 -1.99 8.18
CA LEU A 25 2.04 -2.91 7.04
C LEU A 25 3.36 -2.82 6.27
N SER A 26 3.83 -1.60 5.97
CA SER A 26 5.09 -1.43 5.24
C SER A 26 6.29 -1.90 6.05
N SER A 27 6.36 -1.54 7.33
CA SER A 27 7.44 -1.98 8.23
C SER A 27 7.49 -3.50 8.37
N HIS A 28 6.34 -4.17 8.42
CA HIS A 28 6.32 -5.63 8.49
C HIS A 28 6.70 -6.25 7.14
N ALA A 29 6.23 -5.71 6.01
CA ALA A 29 6.61 -6.17 4.68
C ALA A 29 8.11 -6.01 4.39
N GLU A 30 8.77 -5.02 5.00
CA GLU A 30 10.23 -4.84 4.93
C GLU A 30 10.99 -6.02 5.56
N ASN A 31 10.50 -6.51 6.70
CA ASN A 31 11.17 -7.54 7.49
C ASN A 31 10.74 -8.95 7.08
N ASP A 32 9.48 -9.12 6.68
CA ASP A 32 8.89 -10.39 6.31
C ASP A 32 7.78 -10.19 5.27
N SER A 33 8.06 -10.61 4.04
CA SER A 33 7.08 -10.54 2.95
C SER A 33 5.90 -11.50 3.13
N SER A 34 5.95 -12.44 4.08
CA SER A 34 4.84 -13.36 4.39
C SER A 34 3.57 -12.67 4.88
N VAL A 35 3.70 -11.40 5.30
CA VAL A 35 2.59 -10.50 5.63
C VAL A 35 1.54 -10.44 4.50
N LEU A 36 1.99 -10.63 3.26
CA LEU A 36 1.16 -10.57 2.06
C LEU A 36 0.62 -11.93 1.61
N ASP A 37 0.93 -13.04 2.30
CA ASP A 37 0.53 -14.39 1.90
C ASP A 37 -0.94 -14.73 2.21
N GLY A 38 -1.66 -13.81 2.86
CA GLY A 38 -3.10 -13.96 3.04
C GLY A 38 -3.82 -13.94 1.69
N ILE A 39 -4.79 -14.85 1.52
CA ILE A 39 -5.52 -15.08 0.26
C ILE A 39 -6.04 -13.77 -0.33
N ASN A 40 -6.55 -12.88 0.52
CA ASN A 40 -7.11 -11.60 0.09
C ASN A 40 -6.27 -10.40 0.49
N THR A 41 -5.11 -10.58 1.13
CA THR A 41 -4.29 -9.45 1.62
C THR A 41 -3.86 -8.55 0.48
N ILE A 42 -3.39 -9.14 -0.63
CA ILE A 42 -3.01 -8.40 -1.85
C ILE A 42 -4.20 -7.59 -2.36
N TYR A 43 -5.39 -8.19 -2.45
CA TYR A 43 -6.60 -7.51 -2.90
C TYR A 43 -6.94 -6.27 -2.03
N TYR A 44 -6.89 -6.41 -0.71
CA TYR A 44 -7.17 -5.28 0.18
C TYR A 44 -6.12 -4.18 0.10
N LEU A 45 -4.84 -4.54 -0.05
CA LEU A 45 -3.75 -3.59 -0.26
C LEU A 45 -3.88 -2.85 -1.58
N GLU A 46 -4.22 -3.53 -2.67
CA GLU A 46 -4.45 -2.88 -3.97
C GLU A 46 -5.53 -1.79 -3.84
N HIS A 47 -6.64 -2.10 -3.15
CA HIS A 47 -7.70 -1.14 -2.90
C HIS A 47 -7.27 0.03 -2.01
N LEU A 48 -6.51 -0.25 -0.95
CA LEU A 48 -5.98 0.76 -0.04
C LEU A 48 -5.02 1.71 -0.76
N LEU A 49 -4.05 1.17 -1.48
CA LEU A 49 -3.03 1.92 -2.20
C LEU A 49 -3.62 2.71 -3.36
N ARG A 50 -4.60 2.15 -4.08
CA ARG A 50 -5.36 2.90 -5.09
C ARG A 50 -6.08 4.11 -4.48
N ARG A 51 -6.70 3.96 -3.31
CA ARG A 51 -7.36 5.08 -2.60
C ARG A 51 -6.34 6.15 -2.19
N ILE A 52 -5.18 5.77 -1.68
CA ILE A 52 -4.08 6.70 -1.35
C ILE A 52 -3.74 7.53 -2.59
N LEU A 53 -3.38 6.86 -3.69
CA LEU A 53 -2.90 7.53 -4.89
C LEU A 53 -3.95 8.49 -5.47
N VAL A 54 -5.22 8.05 -5.58
CA VAL A 54 -6.33 8.90 -6.04
C VAL A 54 -6.54 10.11 -5.13
N SER A 55 -6.49 9.95 -3.81
CA SER A 55 -6.63 11.06 -2.87
C SER A 55 -5.50 12.08 -2.97
N THR A 56 -4.28 11.63 -3.29
CA THR A 56 -3.10 12.48 -3.43
C THR A 56 -2.97 13.17 -4.78
N GLN A 57 -3.65 12.66 -5.83
CA GLN A 57 -3.63 13.29 -7.16
C GLN A 57 -4.09 14.76 -7.12
N SER A 58 -5.05 15.09 -6.27
CA SER A 58 -5.56 16.47 -6.15
C SER A 58 -4.57 17.43 -5.49
N SER A 59 -3.70 16.97 -4.58
CA SER A 59 -2.73 17.84 -3.91
C SER A 59 -1.37 17.92 -4.63
N ARG A 60 -1.13 17.03 -5.60
CA ARG A 60 0.18 16.80 -6.28
C ARG A 60 1.36 16.62 -5.33
N LYS A 61 1.12 16.37 -4.04
CA LYS A 61 2.16 16.23 -3.02
C LYS A 61 1.79 15.09 -2.08
N ILE A 62 2.44 13.96 -2.30
CA ILE A 62 2.50 12.87 -1.33
C ILE A 62 3.66 13.15 -0.37
N LYS A 63 3.44 12.96 0.93
CA LYS A 63 4.52 13.07 1.91
C LYS A 63 5.55 11.96 1.67
N SER A 64 6.84 12.25 1.91
CA SER A 64 7.93 11.31 1.59
C SER A 64 7.78 9.97 2.31
N ASP A 65 7.43 9.99 3.59
CA ASP A 65 7.16 8.80 4.40
C ASP A 65 6.06 7.92 3.80
N VAL A 66 4.93 8.53 3.40
CA VAL A 66 3.82 7.83 2.75
C VAL A 66 4.23 7.28 1.38
N TYR A 67 5.04 8.04 0.63
CA TYR A 67 5.57 7.60 -0.66
C TYR A 67 6.43 6.35 -0.49
N ASP A 68 7.38 6.37 0.45
CA ASP A 68 8.31 5.28 0.68
C ASP A 68 7.57 4.02 1.17
N ALA A 69 6.60 4.18 2.07
CA ALA A 69 5.74 3.09 2.53
C ALA A 69 4.91 2.47 1.39
N CYS A 70 4.30 3.29 0.54
CA CYS A 70 3.56 2.82 -0.64
C CYS A 70 4.49 2.10 -1.62
N LEU A 71 5.67 2.66 -1.88
CA LEU A 71 6.62 2.09 -2.84
C LEU A 71 7.13 0.73 -2.39
N LEU A 72 7.43 0.58 -1.09
CA LEU A 72 7.84 -0.70 -0.52
C LEU A 72 6.73 -1.74 -0.69
N LEU A 73 5.51 -1.45 -0.22
CA LEU A 73 4.38 -2.38 -0.31
C LEU A 73 4.08 -2.78 -1.76
N LEU A 74 4.05 -1.81 -2.69
CA LEU A 74 3.83 -2.07 -4.10
C LEU A 74 4.93 -2.96 -4.69
N SER A 75 6.19 -2.75 -4.30
CA SER A 75 7.31 -3.57 -4.77
C SER A 75 7.20 -5.01 -4.26
N THR A 76 6.91 -5.21 -2.97
CA THR A 76 6.71 -6.55 -2.39
C THR A 76 5.52 -7.26 -3.04
N MET A 77 4.44 -6.54 -3.37
CA MET A 77 3.30 -7.10 -4.09
C MET A 77 3.63 -7.49 -5.54
N VAL A 78 4.50 -6.74 -6.22
CA VAL A 78 4.99 -7.07 -7.57
C VAL A 78 5.84 -8.34 -7.55
N GLU A 79 6.70 -8.51 -6.54
CA GLU A 79 7.47 -9.75 -6.36
C GLU A 79 6.58 -10.99 -6.17
N LYS A 80 5.38 -10.79 -5.60
CA LYS A 80 4.35 -11.84 -5.47
C LYS A 80 3.42 -11.96 -6.69
N GLY A 81 3.69 -11.23 -7.76
CA GLY A 81 3.00 -11.35 -9.04
C GLY A 81 1.74 -10.49 -9.20
N SER A 82 1.52 -9.48 -8.36
CA SER A 82 0.41 -8.53 -8.58
C SER A 82 0.70 -7.57 -9.74
N THR A 83 0.00 -7.78 -10.85
CA THR A 83 0.00 -6.87 -12.01
C THR A 83 -0.60 -5.50 -11.66
N ILE A 84 -1.61 -5.45 -10.77
CA ILE A 84 -2.21 -4.18 -10.35
C ILE A 84 -1.20 -3.37 -9.53
N ALA A 85 -0.46 -4.01 -8.62
CA ALA A 85 0.61 -3.36 -7.88
C ALA A 85 1.69 -2.79 -8.82
N PHE A 86 2.04 -3.52 -9.89
CA PHE A 86 2.96 -3.02 -10.90
C PHE A 86 2.48 -1.68 -11.49
N PHE A 87 1.25 -1.61 -11.98
CA PHE A 87 0.70 -0.37 -12.54
C PHE A 87 0.60 0.77 -11.52
N LEU A 88 0.18 0.47 -10.28
CA LEU A 88 0.13 1.47 -9.22
C LEU A 88 1.53 1.98 -8.85
N ARG A 89 2.55 1.12 -8.88
CA ARG A 89 3.95 1.49 -8.64
C ARG A 89 4.46 2.44 -9.71
N GLU A 90 4.28 2.10 -10.98
CA GLU A 90 4.69 2.97 -12.08
C GLU A 90 3.98 4.33 -12.03
N HIS A 91 2.69 4.34 -11.64
CA HIS A 91 1.97 5.58 -11.41
C HIS A 91 2.56 6.40 -10.24
N LEU A 92 2.89 5.76 -9.12
CA LEU A 92 3.53 6.41 -7.98
C LEU A 92 4.89 7.01 -8.37
N LEU A 93 5.73 6.26 -9.08
CA LEU A 93 7.04 6.71 -9.56
C LEU A 93 6.90 7.94 -10.48
N SER A 94 5.88 7.96 -11.35
CA SER A 94 5.62 9.10 -12.24
C SER A 94 5.28 10.39 -11.48
N MET A 95 4.67 10.29 -10.31
CA MET A 95 4.30 11.46 -9.49
C MET A 95 5.52 12.10 -8.79
N ARG A 96 6.63 11.38 -8.61
CA ARG A 96 7.85 11.94 -8.01
C ARG A 96 8.64 12.83 -8.97
N CYS A 97 8.42 12.66 -10.28
CA CYS A 97 9.12 13.40 -11.33
C CYS A 97 8.40 14.70 -11.75
N CYS A 98 7.39 15.16 -10.99
CA CYS A 98 6.63 16.40 -11.22
C CYS A 98 6.78 17.36 -10.03
#